data_AF-A0AAU2WJS1-F1
#
_entry.id   AF-A0AAU2WJS1-F1
#
_cell.length_a   1.000
_cell.length_b   1.000
_cell.length_c   1.000
_cell.angle_alpha   90.00
_cell.angle_beta   90.00
_cell.angle_gamma   90.00
#
_symmetry.space_group_name_H-M   'P 1'
#
loop_
_entity.id
_entity.type
_entity.pdbx_description
1 polymer ?
#
loop_
_entity_poly.entity_id
_entity_poly.type
_entity_poly.pdbx_seq_one_letter_code
_entity_poly.pdbx_strand_id
1 'polypeptide(L)'
;MNRVYVCNCFGVTEDQVKKHADGGACTPRQIASACKAGTDCGSCVRRIQALLGRGSCPRRELVEQGRPALTADPNALVDLPDAA
;
A
#
# COMPACT_ATOMS: atom_id res chain seq x y z
N MET A 1 14.54 23.25 -9.51
CA MET A 1 14.38 21.81 -9.18
C MET A 1 13.15 21.27 -9.91
N ASN A 2 13.34 20.38 -10.88
CA ASN A 2 12.21 19.77 -11.60
C ASN A 2 11.54 18.74 -10.68
N ARG A 3 10.39 19.09 -10.11
CA ARG A 3 9.55 18.13 -9.39
C ARG A 3 8.87 17.24 -10.42
N VAL A 4 9.42 16.05 -10.63
CA VAL A 4 8.81 15.07 -11.53
C VAL A 4 7.59 14.48 -10.82
N TYR A 5 6.41 14.70 -11.39
CA TYR A 5 5.17 14.07 -10.92
C TYR A 5 5.11 12.61 -11.38
N VAL A 6 4.80 11.74 -10.44
CA VAL A 6 4.60 10.31 -10.66
C VAL A 6 3.12 9.99 -10.79
N CYS A 7 2.25 10.62 -9.97
CA CYS A 7 0.80 10.49 -10.05
C CYS A 7 0.16 11.84 -10.33
N ASN A 8 -0.55 11.96 -11.46
CA ASN A 8 -1.28 13.17 -11.79
C ASN A 8 -2.57 13.34 -10.98
N CYS A 9 -3.29 12.24 -10.70
CA CYS A 9 -4.59 12.29 -10.00
C CYS A 9 -4.50 12.90 -8.61
N PHE A 10 -3.46 12.54 -7.86
CA PHE A 10 -3.25 12.99 -6.48
C PHE A 10 -2.05 13.94 -6.33
N GLY A 11 -1.42 14.35 -7.43
CA GLY A 11 -0.29 15.28 -7.41
C GLY A 11 0.96 14.74 -6.70
N VAL A 12 1.20 13.42 -6.74
CA VAL A 12 2.33 12.79 -6.02
C VAL A 12 3.61 12.92 -6.85
N THR A 13 4.68 13.40 -6.22
CA THR A 13 6.01 13.56 -6.83
C THR A 13 6.91 12.37 -6.55
N GLU A 14 7.96 12.23 -7.36
CA GLU A 14 8.99 11.21 -7.16
C GLU A 14 9.68 11.32 -5.79
N ASP A 15 9.95 12.54 -5.33
CA ASP A 15 10.49 12.81 -3.99
C ASP A 15 9.59 12.27 -2.88
N GLN A 16 8.27 12.43 -3.00
CA GLN A 16 7.33 11.89 -2.01
C GLN A 16 7.39 10.35 -1.99
N VAL A 17 7.45 9.71 -3.16
CA VAL A 17 7.59 8.25 -3.26
C VAL A 17 8.87 7.78 -2.59
N LYS A 18 10.01 8.46 -2.83
CA LYS A 18 11.29 8.13 -2.19
C LYS A 18 11.26 8.29 -0.68
N LYS A 19 10.73 9.41 -0.16
CA LYS A 19 10.57 9.65 1.28
C LYS A 19 9.74 8.58 1.96
N HIS A 20 8.65 8.13 1.33
CA HIS A 20 7.85 7.04 1.88
C HIS A 20 8.58 5.70 1.80
N ALA A 21 9.36 5.44 0.74
CA ALA A 21 10.20 4.25 0.64
C ALA A 21 11.27 4.21 1.74
N ASP A 22 11.95 5.33 2.01
CA ASP A 22 12.90 5.50 3.12
C ASP A 22 12.21 5.31 4.49
N GLY A 23 10.93 5.71 4.60
CA GLY A 23 10.08 5.47 5.77
C GLY A 23 9.54 4.05 5.90
N GLY A 24 9.92 3.11 5.02
CA GLY A 24 9.53 1.70 5.08
C GLY A 24 8.40 1.26 4.14
N ALA A 25 7.91 2.14 3.26
CA ALA A 25 6.94 1.77 2.22
C ALA A 25 7.64 1.13 1.02
N CYS A 26 8.02 -0.13 1.16
CA CYS A 26 8.72 -0.91 0.14
C CYS A 26 7.81 -1.43 -0.98
N THR A 27 6.49 -1.20 -0.94
CA THR A 27 5.56 -1.73 -1.96
C THR A 27 4.62 -0.65 -2.53
N PRO A 28 4.14 -0.79 -3.78
CA PRO A 28 3.17 0.15 -4.35
C PRO A 28 1.90 0.27 -3.52
N ARG A 29 1.51 -0.81 -2.82
CA ARG A 29 0.34 -0.82 -1.95
C ARG A 29 0.59 0.00 -0.67
N GLN A 30 1.78 -0.09 -0.08
CA GLN A 30 2.16 0.77 1.05
C GLN A 30 2.27 2.24 0.63
N ILE A 31 2.83 2.51 -0.55
CA ILE A 31 2.84 3.86 -1.13
C ILE A 31 1.41 4.37 -1.33
N ALA A 32 0.51 3.54 -1.88
CA ALA A 32 -0.91 3.90 -2.02
C ALA A 32 -1.58 4.19 -0.66
N SER A 33 -1.26 3.43 0.39
CA SER A 33 -1.75 3.71 1.74
C SER A 33 -1.20 5.01 2.33
N ALA A 34 0.05 5.37 2.01
CA ALA A 34 0.69 6.58 2.53
C ALA A 34 0.26 7.86 1.80
N CYS A 35 0.17 7.83 0.47
CA CYS A 35 -0.02 9.02 -0.36
C CYS A 35 -1.15 8.92 -1.40
N LYS A 36 -1.96 7.85 -1.38
CA LYS A 36 -3.06 7.58 -2.33
C LYS A 36 -2.63 7.36 -3.79
N ALA A 37 -1.33 7.37 -4.08
CA ALA A 37 -0.85 7.13 -5.44
C ALA A 37 -1.28 5.73 -5.93
N GLY A 38 -1.97 5.68 -7.08
CA GLY A 38 -2.35 4.42 -7.73
C GLY A 38 -3.69 3.84 -7.31
N THR A 39 -4.52 4.58 -6.55
CA THR A 39 -5.89 4.15 -6.19
C THR A 39 -7.00 4.68 -7.10
N ASP A 40 -6.66 5.54 -8.06
CA ASP A 40 -7.58 6.11 -9.06
C ASP A 40 -7.38 5.42 -10.42
N CYS A 41 -6.90 6.12 -11.45
CA CYS A 41 -6.68 5.53 -12.79
C CYS A 41 -5.55 4.47 -12.86
N GLY A 42 -4.71 4.36 -11.81
CA GLY A 42 -3.68 3.32 -11.71
C GLY A 42 -2.47 3.45 -12.65
N SER A 43 -2.41 4.44 -13.55
CA SER A 43 -1.33 4.60 -14.53
C SER A 43 0.07 4.75 -13.92
N CYS A 44 0.16 5.33 -12.71
CA CYS A 44 1.42 5.53 -12.01
C CYS A 44 1.99 4.27 -11.35
N VAL A 45 1.21 3.18 -11.20
CA VAL A 45 1.60 1.99 -10.41
C VAL A 45 2.88 1.32 -10.95
N ARG A 46 2.98 1.16 -12.28
CA ARG A 46 4.17 0.58 -12.92
C ARG A 46 5.41 1.45 -12.73
N ARG A 47 5.24 2.77 -12.75
CA ARG A 47 6.33 3.73 -12.49
C ARG A 47 6.79 3.68 -11.03
N ILE A 48 5.85 3.62 -10.09
CA ILE A 48 6.14 3.46 -8.66
C ILE A 48 6.91 2.15 -8.41
N GLN A 49 6.51 1.04 -9.03
CA GLN A 49 7.24 -0.23 -8.96
C GLN A 49 8.68 -0.10 -9.48
N ALA A 50 8.89 0.62 -10.58
CA ALA A 50 10.23 0.84 -11.11
C ALA A 50 11.10 1.70 -10.17
N LEU A 51 10.52 2.71 -9.52
CA LEU A 51 11.20 3.57 -8.54
C LEU A 51 11.60 2.81 -7.27
N LEU A 52 10.76 1.88 -6.82
CA LEU A 52 11.04 1.02 -5.66
C LEU A 52 12.03 -0.12 -5.97
N GLY A 53 12.33 -0.35 -7.26
CA GLY A 53 13.22 -1.43 -7.72
C GLY A 53 12.47 -2.74 -8.02
N ARG A 54 12.97 -3.48 -9.02
CA ARG A 54 12.51 -4.84 -9.32
C ARG A 54 13.08 -5.81 -8.28
N GLY A 55 12.36 -6.09 -7.21
CA GLY A 55 12.49 -7.41 -6.55
C GLY A 55 12.78 -7.48 -5.05
N SER A 56 12.76 -6.41 -4.27
CA SER A 56 12.91 -6.51 -2.81
C SER A 56 11.61 -6.42 -2.02
N CYS A 57 10.45 -6.54 -2.68
CA CYS A 57 9.18 -6.66 -1.96
C CYS A 57 8.95 -8.12 -1.57
N PRO A 58 8.99 -8.48 -0.27
CA PRO A 58 8.81 -9.85 0.21
C PRO A 58 7.33 -10.25 0.17
N ARG A 59 6.67 -10.09 -0.99
CA ARG A 59 5.28 -10.52 -1.16
C ARG A 59 5.13 -12.03 -0.96
N ARG A 60 6.19 -12.81 -1.23
CA ARG A 60 6.22 -14.22 -0.82
C ARG A 60 6.23 -14.36 0.70
N GLU A 61 7.10 -13.65 1.40
CA GLU A 61 7.26 -13.79 2.86
C GLU A 61 6.01 -13.38 3.66
N LEU A 62 5.30 -12.33 3.25
CA LEU A 62 4.04 -11.91 3.90
C LEU A 62 2.86 -12.84 3.61
N VAL A 63 2.84 -13.53 2.46
CA VAL A 63 1.86 -14.59 2.18
C VAL A 63 2.18 -15.86 2.97
N GLU A 64 3.47 -16.18 3.15
CA GLU A 64 3.96 -17.32 3.94
C GLU A 64 3.70 -17.13 5.45
N GLN A 65 3.72 -15.90 5.96
CA GLN A 65 3.39 -15.56 7.35
C GLN A 65 1.88 -15.52 7.66
N GLY A 66 1.01 -15.83 6.69
CA GLY A 66 -0.41 -16.10 6.95
C GLY A 66 -1.22 -14.92 7.53
N ARG A 67 -0.73 -13.67 7.46
CA ARG A 67 -1.49 -12.50 7.93
C ARG A 67 -2.38 -11.98 6.79
N PRO A 68 -3.70 -12.15 6.85
CA PRO A 68 -4.59 -11.64 5.82
C PRO A 68 -4.53 -10.11 5.79
N ALA A 69 -4.42 -9.56 4.59
CA ALA A 69 -4.25 -8.12 4.42
C ALA A 69 -5.50 -7.30 4.81
N LEU A 70 -6.68 -7.91 4.92
CA LEU A 70 -7.94 -7.25 5.28
C LEU A 70 -8.95 -8.34 5.71
N THR A 71 -9.38 -8.36 6.97
CA THR A 71 -10.72 -8.85 7.31
C THR A 71 -11.40 -7.72 8.07
N ALA A 72 -12.39 -7.10 7.43
CA ALA A 72 -13.54 -6.65 8.19
C ALA A 72 -14.21 -7.95 8.64
N ASP A 73 -14.04 -8.32 9.90
CA ASP A 73 -14.65 -9.51 10.48
C ASP A 73 -16.19 -9.37 10.44
N PRO A 74 -16.92 -10.23 9.71
CA PRO A 74 -18.38 -10.28 9.82
C PRO A 74 -18.85 -11.05 11.07
N ASN A 75 -17.95 -11.38 12.01
CA ASN A 75 -18.27 -12.25 13.15
C ASN A 75 -18.20 -11.56 14.53
N ALA A 76 -18.37 -10.23 14.58
CA ALA A 76 -18.53 -9.49 15.84
C ALA A 76 -19.96 -9.55 16.43
N LEU A 77 -20.76 -10.56 16.07
CA LEU A 77 -22.10 -10.80 16.63
C LEU A 77 -22.18 -12.17 17.30
N VAL A 78 -21.33 -12.41 18.29
CA VAL A 78 -21.57 -13.47 19.29
C VAL A 78 -21.13 -13.00 20.68
N ASP A 79 -21.94 -12.12 21.28
CA ASP A 79 -22.02 -12.06 22.74
C ASP A 79 -23.46 -11.69 23.15
N LEU A 80 -24.32 -12.71 23.25
CA LEU A 80 -25.38 -12.68 24.25
C LEU A 80 -25.21 -13.96 25.10
N PRO A 81 -24.83 -13.84 26.38
CA PRO A 81 -24.78 -14.98 27.27
C PRO A 81 -26.19 -15.45 27.65
N ASP A 82 -26.33 -16.77 27.62
CA ASP A 82 -27.42 -17.61 28.09
C ASP A 82 -27.69 -17.40 29.60
N ALA A 83 -28.95 -17.12 29.98
CA ALA A 83 -29.43 -17.33 31.34
C ALA A 83 -30.98 -17.42 31.39
N ALA A 84 -31.45 -18.65 31.63
CA ALA A 84 -32.63 -19.08 32.42
C ALA A 84 -34.04 -18.62 32.00
#